data_AF-A0A9E3K9I3-F1
#
_entry.id   AF-A0A9E3K9I3-F1
#
_cell.length_a   1.000
_cell.length_b   1.000
_cell.length_c   1.000
_cell.angle_alpha   90.00
_cell.angle_beta   90.00
_cell.angle_gamma   90.00
#
_symmetry.space_group_name_H-M   'P 1'
#
loop_
_entity.id
_entity.type
_entity.pdbx_description
1 polymer ?
#
loop_
_entity_poly.entity_id
_entity_poly.type
_entity_poly.pdbx_seq_one_letter_code
_entity_poly.pdbx_strand_id
1 'polypeptide(L)'
;APQTEEEAGESQDAVSLDIRNSRHILIANYHGYRVTRTIKPALTAVRLENVADIRFRNVHVNAESGFGTCDENGCATYLRASKFPYANAIYDATSGLEVREREFAVLDVLANPVAPKVAGPVPVKLADGFYSLGGATVDATGKLYFVDHHFHRIYGWTAKQGLTVVRDDPLDAVSLAADRSGNLLVLSSFGRNGTVYSFKPGAPDAQITLIAATPAEVRPGAVTLLPGNWWNNGEFKDQLDPATYTFTTLGEMFARDVALPKANEYVSPDGSIALPAFRVFQQGPPNHLGWRFSDALDSYGLVSAKPGERVFLSNESEDKTYTGLVGRGGAVTGLKAFAQRGGESVAKG
;
A
#
# COMPACT_ATOMS: atom_id res chain seq x y z
N ALA A 1 19.19 17.54 9.85
CA ALA A 1 18.12 16.65 10.36
C ALA A 1 18.70 15.26 10.48
N PRO A 2 18.56 14.52 11.59
CA PRO A 2 18.91 13.11 11.61
C PRO A 2 18.00 12.36 10.63
N GLN A 3 18.62 11.85 9.57
CA GLN A 3 18.02 10.93 8.60
C GLN A 3 18.71 9.58 8.78
N THR A 4 17.91 8.53 8.85
CA THR A 4 18.38 7.16 8.94
C THR A 4 17.76 6.36 7.82
N GLU A 5 18.51 5.44 7.23
CA GLU A 5 18.05 4.64 6.11
C GLU A 5 18.20 3.15 6.44
N GLU A 6 17.25 2.35 5.98
CA GLU A 6 17.33 0.90 5.96
C GLU A 6 17.03 0.42 4.55
N GLU A 7 17.87 -0.47 4.04
CA GLU A 7 17.75 -1.11 2.73
C GLU A 7 17.44 -2.60 2.89
N ALA A 8 16.73 -3.18 1.92
CA ALA A 8 16.23 -4.55 2.02
C ALA A 8 17.32 -5.63 2.12
N GLY A 9 18.55 -5.34 1.69
CA GLY A 9 19.68 -6.27 1.69
C GLY A 9 20.43 -6.35 3.03
N GLU A 10 20.34 -5.30 3.84
CA GLU A 10 21.20 -5.07 5.00
C GLU A 10 20.55 -5.59 6.29
N SER A 11 19.33 -5.12 6.61
CA SER A 11 18.64 -5.54 7.84
C SER A 11 17.16 -5.18 7.84
N GLN A 12 16.31 -6.14 7.48
CA GLN A 12 14.84 -5.99 7.44
C GLN A 12 14.17 -5.80 8.82
N ASP A 13 14.93 -6.02 9.90
CA ASP A 13 14.50 -5.87 11.28
C ASP A 13 15.22 -4.70 12.00
N ALA A 14 15.93 -3.86 11.25
CA ALA A 14 16.54 -2.67 11.84
C ALA A 14 15.45 -1.73 12.37
N VAL A 15 15.78 -1.04 13.46
CA VAL A 15 15.05 0.12 13.97
C VAL A 15 15.94 1.34 13.72
N SER A 16 15.33 2.45 13.35
CA SER A 16 16.06 3.69 13.07
C SER A 16 16.71 4.28 14.32
N LEU A 17 15.98 4.31 15.44
CA LEU A 17 16.50 4.73 16.74
C LEU A 17 16.06 3.75 17.82
N ASP A 18 16.99 3.40 18.72
CA ASP A 18 16.70 2.64 19.93
C ASP A 18 17.24 3.41 21.15
N ILE A 19 16.33 3.98 21.94
CA ILE A 19 16.66 4.84 23.09
C ILE A 19 16.28 4.11 24.37
N ARG A 20 17.29 3.79 25.19
CA ARG A 20 17.14 2.99 26.41
C ARG A 20 17.66 3.73 27.63
N ASN A 21 17.00 3.57 28.78
CA ASN A 21 17.47 4.05 30.08
C ASN A 21 17.90 5.53 30.08
N SER A 22 17.13 6.37 29.38
CA SER A 22 17.54 7.72 29.01
C SER A 22 16.49 8.75 29.39
N ARG A 23 16.91 10.00 29.63
CA ARG A 23 16.00 11.10 29.92
C ARG A 23 16.47 12.45 29.41
N HIS A 24 15.55 13.39 29.23
CA HIS A 24 15.81 14.78 28.83
C HIS A 24 16.46 14.92 27.44
N ILE A 25 15.97 14.15 26.47
CA ILE A 25 16.49 14.16 25.08
C ILE A 25 15.50 14.88 24.17
N LEU A 26 16.02 15.70 23.25
CA LEU A 26 15.26 16.28 22.15
C LEU A 26 15.74 15.65 20.84
N ILE A 27 14.81 15.09 20.08
CA ILE A 27 14.98 14.65 18.71
C ILE A 27 14.19 15.61 17.82
N ALA A 28 14.86 16.35 16.95
CA ALA A 28 14.26 17.39 16.12
C ALA A 28 14.55 17.17 14.64
N ASN A 29 13.52 17.39 13.80
CA ASN A 29 13.54 17.18 12.35
C ASN A 29 13.99 15.75 12.00
N TYR A 30 13.30 14.77 12.56
CA TYR A 30 13.66 13.36 12.39
C TYR A 30 12.98 12.76 11.17
N HIS A 31 13.78 12.15 10.31
CA HIS A 31 13.31 11.39 9.15
C HIS A 31 13.71 9.92 9.30
N GLY A 32 12.74 9.09 9.67
CA GLY A 32 12.89 7.63 9.75
C GLY A 32 12.55 6.99 8.41
N TYR A 33 13.56 6.73 7.59
CA TYR A 33 13.39 6.38 6.19
C TYR A 33 13.68 4.89 5.93
N ARG A 34 12.80 4.18 5.21
CA ARG A 34 13.08 2.82 4.72
C ARG A 34 13.13 2.80 3.19
N VAL A 35 14.31 2.52 2.64
CA VAL A 35 14.62 2.71 1.21
C VAL A 35 14.89 1.38 0.53
N THR A 36 14.95 1.40 -0.81
CA THR A 36 15.38 0.26 -1.62
C THR A 36 14.62 -1.06 -1.33
N ARG A 37 13.43 -1.20 -1.91
CA ARG A 37 12.78 -2.49 -2.15
C ARG A 37 12.42 -3.27 -0.89
N THR A 38 11.91 -2.58 0.12
CA THR A 38 11.46 -3.24 1.36
C THR A 38 10.39 -4.30 1.07
N ILE A 39 10.67 -5.55 1.45
CA ILE A 39 9.77 -6.69 1.27
C ILE A 39 9.06 -7.14 2.55
N LYS A 40 9.54 -6.64 3.69
CA LYS A 40 9.04 -6.99 5.03
C LYS A 40 8.62 -5.72 5.76
N PRO A 41 7.40 -5.65 6.33
CA PRO A 41 7.04 -4.59 7.27
C PRO A 41 7.92 -4.65 8.53
N ALA A 42 8.35 -3.49 9.02
CA ALA A 42 9.08 -3.37 10.28
C ALA A 42 8.18 -2.76 11.35
N LEU A 43 8.31 -3.19 12.60
CA LEU A 43 7.39 -2.80 13.67
C LEU A 43 7.41 -1.29 13.95
N THR A 44 8.59 -0.69 14.11
CA THR A 44 8.70 0.71 14.52
C THR A 44 9.97 1.39 14.03
N ALA A 45 9.88 2.69 13.77
CA ALA A 45 11.05 3.51 13.46
C ALA A 45 11.87 3.79 14.74
N VAL A 46 11.19 4.15 15.83
CA VAL A 46 11.83 4.46 17.12
C VAL A 46 11.35 3.51 18.20
N ARG A 47 12.28 2.76 18.78
CA ARG A 47 12.03 1.93 19.96
C ARG A 47 12.49 2.67 21.21
N LEU A 48 11.61 2.76 22.21
CA LEU A 48 11.91 3.36 23.51
C LEU A 48 11.85 2.29 24.60
N GLU A 49 12.73 2.40 25.60
CA GLU A 49 12.74 1.52 26.76
C GLU A 49 13.23 2.27 28.02
N ASN A 50 12.41 2.29 29.07
CA ASN A 50 12.71 2.92 30.35
C ASN A 50 13.20 4.37 30.17
N VAL A 51 12.36 5.20 29.55
CA VAL A 51 12.67 6.59 29.21
C VAL A 51 11.82 7.60 29.95
N ALA A 52 12.28 8.84 30.05
CA ALA A 52 11.51 9.94 30.61
C ALA A 52 11.86 11.28 29.95
N ASP A 53 10.88 12.11 29.61
CA ASP A 53 11.10 13.43 28.99
C ASP A 53 11.92 13.32 27.69
N ILE A 54 11.45 12.48 26.77
CA ILE A 54 11.95 12.41 25.39
C ILE A 54 11.02 13.23 24.52
N ARG A 55 11.56 14.21 23.80
CA ARG A 55 10.79 15.18 23.02
C ARG A 55 11.06 14.97 21.54
N PHE A 56 10.02 14.79 20.76
CA PHE A 56 10.08 14.69 19.30
C PHE A 56 9.50 15.95 18.68
N ARG A 57 10.22 16.53 17.71
CA ARG A 57 9.78 17.70 16.94
C ARG A 57 9.96 17.43 15.46
N ASN A 58 8.93 17.66 14.66
CA ASN A 58 8.92 17.47 13.21
C ASN A 58 9.43 16.06 12.82
N VAL A 59 8.56 15.08 12.96
CA VAL A 59 8.82 13.68 12.63
C VAL A 59 8.15 13.32 11.32
N HIS A 60 8.93 12.69 10.44
CA HIS A 60 8.54 12.18 9.13
C HIS A 60 8.99 10.72 9.03
N VAL A 61 8.09 9.79 8.71
CA VAL A 61 8.41 8.36 8.57
C VAL A 61 7.77 7.82 7.31
N ASN A 62 8.58 7.42 6.34
CA ASN A 62 8.09 6.92 5.06
C ASN A 62 8.96 5.79 4.50
N ALA A 63 8.55 5.28 3.34
CA ALA A 63 9.31 4.33 2.55
C ALA A 63 9.36 4.75 1.08
N GLU A 64 9.62 6.02 0.83
CA GLU A 64 9.94 6.50 -0.50
C GLU A 64 11.18 5.76 -1.05
N SER A 65 11.17 5.49 -2.36
CA SER A 65 12.38 5.04 -3.05
C SER A 65 12.20 5.25 -4.54
N GLY A 66 13.02 6.12 -5.10
CA GLY A 66 13.02 6.43 -6.52
C GLY A 66 13.64 5.34 -7.39
N PHE A 67 12.97 5.04 -8.49
CA PHE A 67 13.49 4.23 -9.59
C PHE A 67 13.22 4.92 -10.91
N GLY A 68 14.28 5.44 -11.55
CA GLY A 68 14.23 5.97 -12.91
C GLY A 68 14.58 4.89 -13.93
N THR A 69 13.77 4.76 -14.99
CA THR A 69 14.04 3.80 -16.06
C THR A 69 13.45 4.25 -17.40
N CYS A 70 13.91 3.64 -18.48
CA CYS A 70 13.32 3.76 -19.81
C CYS A 70 13.00 2.38 -20.35
N ASP A 71 11.83 2.24 -20.94
CA ASP A 71 11.41 1.02 -21.62
C ASP A 71 10.65 1.33 -22.91
N GLU A 72 10.01 0.33 -23.50
CA GLU A 72 9.21 0.49 -24.72
C GLU A 72 8.06 1.51 -24.60
N ASN A 73 7.68 1.88 -23.37
CA ASN A 73 6.66 2.90 -23.06
C ASN A 73 7.29 4.26 -22.70
N GLY A 74 8.58 4.45 -23.00
CA GLY A 74 9.33 5.68 -22.76
C GLY A 74 9.96 5.77 -21.37
N CYS A 75 10.65 6.87 -21.11
CA CYS A 75 11.32 7.13 -19.83
C CYS A 75 10.35 7.64 -18.78
N ALA A 76 10.47 7.15 -17.54
CA ALA A 76 9.72 7.63 -16.39
C ALA A 76 10.43 7.29 -15.08
N THR A 77 9.90 7.84 -13.99
CA THR A 77 10.32 7.54 -12.62
C THR A 77 9.16 6.93 -11.84
N TYR A 78 9.47 6.01 -10.94
CA TYR A 78 8.55 5.43 -9.98
C TYR A 78 9.10 5.62 -8.56
N LEU A 79 8.33 6.25 -7.68
CA LEU A 79 8.84 6.81 -6.42
C LEU A 79 8.53 5.93 -5.20
N ARG A 80 7.93 4.77 -5.46
CA ARG A 80 7.50 3.82 -4.45
C ARG A 80 8.13 2.46 -4.65
N ALA A 81 9.41 2.42 -5.01
CA ALA A 81 10.12 1.15 -5.16
C ALA A 81 10.25 0.38 -3.83
N SER A 82 9.94 1.02 -2.69
CA SER A 82 9.73 0.39 -1.39
C SER A 82 8.26 0.44 -0.99
N LYS A 83 7.69 -0.70 -0.60
CA LYS A 83 6.27 -0.78 -0.23
C LYS A 83 6.01 -0.42 1.23
N PHE A 84 6.90 -0.84 2.13
CA PHE A 84 6.65 -0.89 3.57
C PHE A 84 7.49 0.13 4.35
N PRO A 85 6.90 1.23 4.85
CA PRO A 85 7.49 2.01 5.94
C PRO A 85 7.42 1.24 7.25
N TYR A 86 7.93 1.84 8.32
CA TYR A 86 7.70 1.33 9.67
C TYR A 86 6.20 1.37 10.01
N ALA A 87 5.67 0.30 10.60
CA ALA A 87 4.25 0.21 10.96
C ALA A 87 3.86 1.29 11.98
N ASN A 88 4.75 1.57 12.94
CA ASN A 88 4.62 2.63 13.93
C ASN A 88 5.78 3.62 13.83
N ALA A 89 5.53 4.92 14.01
CA ALA A 89 6.64 5.87 14.18
C ALA A 89 7.42 5.60 15.48
N ILE A 90 6.71 5.32 16.57
CA ILE A 90 7.32 5.07 17.88
C ILE A 90 6.62 3.89 18.57
N TYR A 91 7.40 3.01 19.20
CA TYR A 91 6.92 2.01 20.14
C TYR A 91 7.71 2.12 21.44
N ASP A 92 7.00 2.35 22.55
CA ASP A 92 7.57 2.31 23.89
C ASP A 92 7.38 0.92 24.49
N ALA A 93 8.46 0.16 24.56
CA ALA A 93 8.47 -1.20 25.06
C ALA A 93 8.20 -1.29 26.57
N THR A 94 8.33 -0.19 27.33
CA THR A 94 8.06 -0.18 28.78
C THR A 94 6.58 0.02 29.07
N SER A 95 5.92 0.97 28.41
CA SER A 95 4.49 1.19 28.58
C SER A 95 3.61 0.30 27.69
N GLY A 96 4.19 -0.25 26.61
CA GLY A 96 3.47 -0.97 25.57
C GLY A 96 2.67 -0.06 24.63
N LEU A 97 2.87 1.27 24.69
CA LEU A 97 2.16 2.23 23.86
C LEU A 97 2.82 2.42 22.49
N GLU A 98 1.98 2.68 21.50
CA GLU A 98 2.38 2.90 20.11
C GLU A 98 1.95 4.29 19.63
N VAL A 99 2.82 4.93 18.86
CA VAL A 99 2.49 6.08 18.03
C VAL A 99 2.49 5.59 16.59
N ARG A 100 1.28 5.37 16.04
CA ARG A 100 1.09 4.91 14.66
C ARG A 100 1.33 6.01 13.63
N GLU A 101 0.99 7.24 13.99
CA GLU A 101 1.12 8.41 13.12
C GLU A 101 2.56 8.60 12.68
N ARG A 102 2.76 8.70 11.37
CA ARG A 102 4.08 8.82 10.74
C ARG A 102 4.47 10.27 10.48
N GLU A 103 3.49 11.17 10.44
CA GLU A 103 3.69 12.61 10.24
C GLU A 103 3.18 13.40 11.45
N PHE A 104 4.09 14.00 12.24
CA PHE A 104 3.66 14.87 13.33
C PHE A 104 4.68 15.94 13.73
N ALA A 105 4.16 17.09 14.17
CA ALA A 105 4.98 18.24 14.54
C ALA A 105 5.57 18.15 15.96
N VAL A 106 4.82 17.62 16.93
CA VAL A 106 5.21 17.64 18.36
C VAL A 106 4.71 16.40 19.08
N LEU A 107 5.59 15.75 19.84
CA LEU A 107 5.24 14.76 20.84
C LEU A 107 6.23 14.82 22.01
N ASP A 108 5.73 14.72 23.24
CA ASP A 108 6.55 14.58 24.45
C ASP A 108 6.21 13.24 25.12
N VAL A 109 7.21 12.39 25.31
CA VAL A 109 7.12 11.10 25.98
C VAL A 109 7.55 11.25 27.42
N LEU A 110 6.59 11.12 28.34
CA LEU A 110 6.78 11.23 29.79
C LEU A 110 7.19 9.88 30.39
N ALA A 111 7.68 9.88 31.63
CA ALA A 111 8.07 8.65 32.34
C ALA A 111 6.91 7.65 32.55
N ASN A 112 5.69 8.17 32.72
CA ASN A 112 4.48 7.38 32.94
C ASN A 112 3.41 7.88 31.96
N PRO A 113 3.51 7.53 30.66
CA PRO A 113 2.56 7.99 29.67
C PRO A 113 1.19 7.36 29.93
N VAL A 114 0.13 8.14 29.71
CA VAL A 114 -1.25 7.67 29.87
C VAL A 114 -1.77 7.19 28.52
N ALA A 115 -2.28 5.96 28.48
CA ALA A 115 -2.91 5.42 27.29
C ALA A 115 -4.11 6.29 26.86
N PRO A 116 -4.19 6.74 25.60
CA PRO A 116 -5.35 7.49 25.13
C PRO A 116 -6.59 6.60 25.11
N LYS A 117 -7.76 7.17 25.39
CA LYS A 117 -9.04 6.45 25.24
C LYS A 117 -9.31 6.23 23.74
N VAL A 118 -9.50 4.98 23.34
CA VAL A 118 -9.92 4.64 21.98
C VAL A 118 -11.39 5.02 21.81
N ALA A 119 -11.70 5.76 20.74
CA ALA A 119 -13.06 6.08 20.34
C ALA A 119 -13.42 5.30 19.07
N GLY A 120 -14.64 4.75 19.02
CA GLY A 120 -15.15 4.01 17.87
C GLY A 120 -14.97 2.49 17.96
N PRO A 121 -15.20 1.77 16.85
CA PRO A 121 -15.08 0.32 16.79
C PRO A 121 -13.65 -0.12 17.12
N VAL A 122 -13.52 -1.11 18.01
CA VAL A 122 -12.23 -1.71 18.32
C VAL A 122 -12.02 -2.91 17.39
N PRO A 123 -10.95 -2.92 16.58
CA PRO A 123 -10.66 -4.07 15.72
C PRO A 123 -10.33 -5.30 16.56
N VAL A 124 -10.84 -6.45 16.16
CA VAL A 124 -10.49 -7.75 16.76
C VAL A 124 -9.44 -8.42 15.89
N LYS A 125 -8.30 -8.79 16.49
CA LYS A 125 -7.26 -9.53 15.79
C LYS A 125 -7.75 -10.93 15.45
N LEU A 126 -7.74 -11.28 14.16
CA LEU A 126 -8.19 -12.59 13.67
C LEU A 126 -7.05 -13.60 13.57
N ALA A 127 -5.88 -13.17 13.12
CA ALA A 127 -4.66 -13.96 12.97
C ALA A 127 -3.44 -13.02 12.88
N ASP A 128 -2.24 -13.57 13.11
CA ASP A 128 -0.94 -12.90 12.96
C ASP A 128 0.13 -13.91 12.48
N GLY A 129 1.39 -13.47 12.44
CA GLY A 129 2.53 -14.31 12.03
C GLY A 129 2.83 -14.34 10.52
N PHE A 130 2.19 -13.46 9.75
CA PHE A 130 2.44 -13.29 8.31
C PHE A 130 3.67 -12.43 8.04
N TYR A 131 4.31 -12.64 6.88
CA TYR A 131 5.51 -11.90 6.51
C TYR A 131 5.17 -10.60 5.77
N SER A 132 4.43 -10.67 4.66
CA SER A 132 4.02 -9.48 3.90
C SER A 132 2.56 -9.60 3.46
N LEU A 133 1.67 -9.50 4.45
CA LEU A 133 0.24 -9.57 4.25
C LEU A 133 -0.30 -8.38 3.45
N GLY A 134 -1.17 -8.64 2.49
CA GLY A 134 -1.88 -7.61 1.72
C GLY A 134 -3.04 -8.16 0.90
N GLY A 135 -3.74 -7.26 0.20
CA GLY A 135 -4.67 -7.63 -0.86
C GLY A 135 -5.91 -8.39 -0.41
N ALA A 136 -6.53 -7.97 0.69
CA ALA A 136 -7.68 -8.66 1.25
C ALA A 136 -8.98 -8.41 0.47
N THR A 137 -9.84 -9.43 0.38
CA THR A 137 -11.21 -9.32 -0.16
C THR A 137 -12.16 -10.26 0.58
N VAL A 138 -13.46 -10.00 0.49
CA VAL A 138 -14.50 -10.90 0.99
C VAL A 138 -15.37 -11.39 -0.16
N ASP A 139 -15.68 -12.68 -0.18
CA ASP A 139 -16.67 -13.20 -1.14
C ASP A 139 -18.11 -12.98 -0.66
N ALA A 140 -19.08 -13.33 -1.52
CA ALA A 140 -20.51 -13.18 -1.22
C ALA A 140 -21.00 -13.99 -0.01
N THR A 141 -20.22 -14.97 0.46
CA THR A 141 -20.53 -15.76 1.67
C THR A 141 -19.95 -15.16 2.94
N GLY A 142 -19.14 -14.09 2.81
CA GLY A 142 -18.42 -13.45 3.90
C GLY A 142 -17.09 -14.13 4.25
N LYS A 143 -16.58 -15.03 3.39
CA LYS A 143 -15.24 -15.59 3.58
C LYS A 143 -14.19 -14.57 3.17
N LEU A 144 -13.27 -14.27 4.09
CA LEU A 144 -12.14 -13.40 3.87
C LEU A 144 -11.04 -14.17 3.12
N TYR A 145 -10.44 -13.56 2.12
CA TYR A 145 -9.23 -14.03 1.45
C TYR A 145 -8.18 -12.93 1.46
N PHE A 146 -6.91 -13.30 1.56
CA PHE A 146 -5.79 -12.35 1.55
C PHE A 146 -4.49 -13.07 1.16
N VAL A 147 -3.48 -12.28 0.81
CA VAL A 147 -2.19 -12.76 0.30
C VAL A 147 -1.12 -12.55 1.35
N ASP A 148 -0.21 -13.51 1.50
CA ASP A 148 1.14 -13.30 2.05
C ASP A 148 2.12 -13.40 0.89
N HIS A 149 2.60 -12.23 0.44
CA HIS A 149 3.29 -12.10 -0.84
C HIS A 149 4.64 -12.83 -0.83
N HIS A 150 5.43 -12.69 0.25
CA HIS A 150 6.76 -13.29 0.34
C HIS A 150 6.72 -14.82 0.29
N PHE A 151 5.68 -15.43 0.88
CA PHE A 151 5.50 -16.88 0.87
C PHE A 151 4.63 -17.38 -0.28
N HIS A 152 4.24 -16.50 -1.21
CA HIS A 152 3.45 -16.83 -2.39
C HIS A 152 2.12 -17.52 -2.04
N ARG A 153 1.51 -17.12 -0.93
CA ARG A 153 0.39 -17.86 -0.35
C ARG A 153 -0.88 -17.04 -0.31
N ILE A 154 -1.99 -17.68 -0.68
CA ILE A 154 -3.33 -17.12 -0.54
C ILE A 154 -3.99 -17.84 0.63
N TYR A 155 -4.41 -17.07 1.63
CA TYR A 155 -5.14 -17.57 2.78
C TYR A 155 -6.63 -17.28 2.66
N GLY A 156 -7.42 -18.07 3.39
CA GLY A 156 -8.84 -17.86 3.59
C GLY A 156 -9.21 -17.95 5.07
N TRP A 157 -10.18 -17.16 5.52
CA TRP A 157 -10.61 -17.16 6.91
C TRP A 157 -12.13 -17.02 7.06
N THR A 158 -12.70 -17.78 7.99
CA THR A 158 -14.06 -17.57 8.51
C THR A 158 -14.07 -17.84 10.01
N ALA A 159 -15.03 -17.29 10.75
CA ALA A 159 -15.19 -17.59 12.17
C ALA A 159 -15.37 -19.09 12.47
N LYS A 160 -16.00 -19.84 11.55
CA LYS A 160 -16.26 -21.28 11.70
C LYS A 160 -15.03 -22.15 11.39
N GLN A 161 -14.27 -21.80 10.35
CA GLN A 161 -13.15 -22.61 9.87
C GLN A 161 -11.80 -22.18 10.46
N GLY A 162 -11.69 -20.96 10.97
CA GLY A 162 -10.40 -20.35 11.26
C GLY A 162 -9.61 -20.06 9.98
N LEU A 163 -8.29 -19.97 10.13
CA LEU A 163 -7.35 -19.72 9.04
C LEU A 163 -7.13 -20.99 8.20
N THR A 164 -7.13 -20.84 6.88
CA THR A 164 -6.91 -21.92 5.90
C THR A 164 -5.97 -21.45 4.80
N VAL A 165 -5.14 -22.35 4.27
CA VAL A 165 -4.39 -22.10 3.03
C VAL A 165 -5.31 -22.43 1.85
N VAL A 166 -5.49 -21.47 0.95
CA VAL A 166 -6.34 -21.60 -0.25
C VAL A 166 -5.49 -21.94 -1.47
N ARG A 167 -4.31 -21.32 -1.60
CA ARG A 167 -3.27 -21.64 -2.59
C ARG A 167 -1.89 -21.44 -1.99
N ASP A 168 -0.94 -22.24 -2.46
CA ASP A 168 0.50 -22.16 -2.14
C ASP A 168 1.31 -22.33 -3.44
N ASP A 169 0.86 -21.67 -4.50
CA ASP A 169 1.45 -21.78 -5.83
C ASP A 169 2.56 -20.72 -5.99
N PRO A 170 3.68 -21.02 -6.65
CA PRO A 170 4.77 -20.08 -6.87
C PRO A 170 4.45 -19.05 -7.99
N LEU A 171 3.26 -18.46 -7.95
CA LEU A 171 2.73 -17.49 -8.91
C LEU A 171 2.80 -16.05 -8.43
N ASP A 172 3.51 -15.78 -7.33
CA ASP A 172 3.89 -14.45 -6.88
C ASP A 172 2.67 -13.50 -6.74
N ALA A 173 1.63 -13.99 -6.06
CA ALA A 173 0.40 -13.23 -5.82
C ALA A 173 0.70 -11.98 -4.98
N VAL A 174 0.02 -10.87 -5.29
CA VAL A 174 0.21 -9.57 -4.62
C VAL A 174 -1.11 -9.05 -4.03
N SER A 175 -2.20 -9.12 -4.80
CA SER A 175 -3.52 -8.67 -4.37
C SER A 175 -4.63 -9.44 -5.07
N LEU A 176 -5.85 -9.40 -4.55
CA LEU A 176 -6.97 -10.16 -5.12
C LEU A 176 -8.33 -9.50 -4.89
N ALA A 177 -9.31 -9.94 -5.68
CA ALA A 177 -10.73 -9.58 -5.52
C ALA A 177 -11.62 -10.79 -5.85
N ALA A 178 -12.77 -10.90 -5.20
CA ALA A 178 -13.75 -11.95 -5.48
C ALA A 178 -14.80 -11.47 -6.50
N ASP A 179 -14.91 -12.17 -7.63
CA ASP A 179 -15.96 -11.91 -8.62
C ASP A 179 -17.34 -12.41 -8.14
N ARG A 180 -18.42 -12.04 -8.85
CA ARG A 180 -19.79 -12.41 -8.45
C ARG A 180 -20.06 -13.92 -8.55
N SER A 181 -19.31 -14.61 -9.39
CA SER A 181 -19.33 -16.07 -9.52
C SER A 181 -18.51 -16.78 -8.44
N GLY A 182 -17.83 -16.00 -7.58
CA GLY A 182 -17.00 -16.44 -6.47
C GLY A 182 -15.67 -17.04 -6.92
N ASN A 183 -15.15 -16.66 -8.09
CA ASN A 183 -13.74 -16.85 -8.43
C ASN A 183 -12.92 -15.73 -7.79
N LEU A 184 -11.65 -16.00 -7.52
CA LEU A 184 -10.69 -14.97 -7.16
C LEU A 184 -9.99 -14.49 -8.43
N LEU A 185 -9.98 -13.19 -8.65
CA LEU A 185 -9.12 -12.50 -9.61
C LEU A 185 -7.88 -12.05 -8.86
N VAL A 186 -6.70 -12.54 -9.25
CA VAL A 186 -5.43 -12.31 -8.56
C VAL A 186 -4.52 -11.46 -9.44
N LEU A 187 -4.03 -10.37 -8.86
CA LEU A 187 -2.92 -9.59 -9.38
C LEU A 187 -1.60 -10.17 -8.86
N SER A 188 -0.67 -10.41 -9.77
CA SER A 188 0.63 -11.02 -9.52
C SER A 188 1.75 -10.17 -10.14
N SER A 189 2.91 -10.14 -9.49
CA SER A 189 4.14 -9.53 -10.01
C SER A 189 4.91 -10.44 -10.97
N PHE A 190 4.42 -11.65 -11.23
CA PHE A 190 5.08 -12.59 -12.14
C PHE A 190 5.08 -12.08 -13.59
N GLY A 191 6.23 -12.19 -14.27
CA GLY A 191 6.40 -11.81 -15.68
C GLY A 191 6.71 -10.32 -15.91
N ARG A 192 7.07 -9.92 -17.13
CA ARG A 192 7.58 -8.57 -17.49
C ARG A 192 6.71 -7.41 -17.02
N ASN A 193 5.39 -7.56 -17.13
CA ASN A 193 4.41 -6.51 -16.83
C ASN A 193 3.49 -6.87 -15.66
N GLY A 194 3.92 -7.81 -14.81
CA GLY A 194 2.99 -8.52 -13.93
C GLY A 194 2.02 -9.39 -14.73
N THR A 195 1.16 -10.10 -14.01
CA THR A 195 0.17 -11.02 -14.56
C THR A 195 -1.12 -10.92 -13.76
N VAL A 196 -2.25 -11.14 -14.44
CA VAL A 196 -3.53 -11.35 -13.77
C VAL A 196 -4.04 -12.74 -14.14
N TYR A 197 -4.47 -13.49 -13.13
CA TYR A 197 -5.08 -14.80 -13.32
C TYR A 197 -6.31 -14.95 -12.43
N SER A 198 -7.12 -15.96 -12.72
CA SER A 198 -8.30 -16.28 -11.93
C SER A 198 -8.40 -17.77 -11.64
N PHE A 199 -8.96 -18.10 -10.48
CA PHE A 199 -9.30 -19.48 -10.13
C PHE A 199 -10.51 -19.52 -9.19
N LYS A 200 -11.16 -20.69 -9.13
CA LYS A 200 -12.23 -20.95 -8.16
C LYS A 200 -11.63 -21.55 -6.89
N PRO A 201 -11.84 -20.96 -5.69
CA PRO A 201 -11.39 -21.57 -4.44
C PRO A 201 -11.89 -23.01 -4.30
N GLY A 202 -10.99 -23.93 -3.96
CA GLY A 202 -11.28 -25.37 -3.85
C GLY A 202 -11.17 -26.18 -5.15
N ALA A 203 -10.98 -25.53 -6.31
CA ALA A 203 -10.59 -26.24 -7.53
C ALA A 203 -9.14 -26.77 -7.43
N PRO A 204 -8.72 -27.77 -8.24
CA PRO A 204 -7.32 -28.19 -8.31
C PRO A 204 -6.36 -27.03 -8.60
N ASP A 205 -5.13 -27.07 -8.07
CA ASP A 205 -4.16 -25.97 -8.17
C ASP A 205 -3.79 -25.62 -9.61
N ALA A 206 -3.64 -26.63 -10.48
CA ALA A 206 -3.35 -26.42 -11.90
C ALA A 206 -4.50 -25.75 -12.68
N GLN A 207 -5.70 -25.66 -12.11
CA GLN A 207 -6.86 -25.06 -12.75
C GLN A 207 -6.88 -23.54 -12.54
N ILE A 208 -6.08 -22.85 -13.34
CA ILE A 208 -6.01 -21.39 -13.41
C ILE A 208 -6.41 -20.89 -14.79
N THR A 209 -7.01 -19.69 -14.85
CA THR A 209 -7.31 -18.97 -16.08
C THR A 209 -6.47 -17.72 -16.15
N LEU A 210 -5.55 -17.63 -17.12
CA LEU A 210 -4.80 -16.41 -17.37
C LEU A 210 -5.73 -15.34 -17.96
N ILE A 211 -5.68 -14.12 -17.42
CA ILE A 211 -6.50 -13.00 -17.88
C ILE A 211 -5.64 -12.06 -18.71
N ALA A 212 -5.93 -11.96 -20.00
CA ALA A 212 -5.26 -11.02 -20.89
C ALA A 212 -5.74 -9.59 -20.63
N ALA A 213 -4.84 -8.61 -20.77
CA ALA A 213 -5.22 -7.21 -20.81
C ALA A 213 -5.95 -6.92 -22.14
N THR A 214 -7.12 -6.31 -22.05
CA THR A 214 -7.94 -5.88 -23.20
C THR A 214 -8.11 -4.36 -23.20
N PRO A 215 -8.42 -3.72 -24.34
CA PRO A 215 -8.75 -2.30 -24.36
C PRO A 215 -9.82 -1.92 -23.32
N ALA A 216 -9.64 -0.80 -22.64
CA ALA A 216 -10.53 -0.35 -21.59
C ALA A 216 -11.86 0.18 -22.16
N GLU A 217 -12.96 -0.41 -21.68
CA GLU A 217 -14.32 -0.13 -22.12
C GLU A 217 -15.19 0.37 -20.96
N VAL A 218 -16.34 0.96 -21.29
CA VAL A 218 -17.34 1.31 -20.27
C VAL A 218 -18.10 0.04 -19.90
N ARG A 219 -18.00 -0.38 -18.64
CA ARG A 219 -18.69 -1.58 -18.11
C ARG A 219 -19.63 -1.21 -16.95
N PRO A 220 -20.86 -0.73 -17.21
CA PRO A 220 -21.76 -0.25 -16.15
C PRO A 220 -22.11 -1.30 -15.10
N GLY A 221 -22.10 -2.58 -15.49
CA GLY A 221 -22.39 -3.71 -14.61
C GLY A 221 -21.18 -4.19 -13.80
N ALA A 222 -19.97 -3.72 -14.09
CA ALA A 222 -18.74 -4.14 -13.41
C ALA A 222 -18.31 -3.12 -12.35
N VAL A 223 -17.67 -3.60 -11.29
CA VAL A 223 -16.91 -2.72 -10.38
C VAL A 223 -15.51 -2.52 -10.94
N THR A 224 -14.98 -1.31 -10.79
CA THR A 224 -13.58 -1.01 -11.12
C THR A 224 -12.73 -1.16 -9.86
N LEU A 225 -11.66 -1.95 -9.95
CA LEU A 225 -10.66 -2.05 -8.89
C LEU A 225 -9.63 -0.94 -9.03
N LEU A 226 -9.24 -0.34 -7.91
CA LEU A 226 -8.22 0.71 -7.85
C LEU A 226 -7.27 0.44 -6.69
N PRO A 227 -5.99 0.86 -6.79
CA PRO A 227 -5.08 0.87 -5.65
C PRO A 227 -5.68 1.69 -4.50
N GLY A 228 -5.80 1.12 -3.31
CA GLY A 228 -6.36 1.83 -2.15
C GLY A 228 -5.50 3.01 -1.68
N ASN A 229 -4.22 3.01 -2.06
CA ASN A 229 -3.23 3.99 -1.68
C ASN A 229 -2.17 4.17 -2.76
N TRP A 230 -1.61 5.37 -2.80
CA TRP A 230 -0.67 5.85 -3.80
C TRP A 230 0.47 6.60 -3.13
N TRP A 231 1.65 6.58 -3.74
CA TRP A 231 2.74 7.49 -3.40
C TRP A 231 3.01 8.37 -4.62
N ASN A 232 2.27 9.48 -4.74
CA ASN A 232 2.42 10.35 -5.88
C ASN A 232 3.39 11.48 -5.56
N ASN A 233 4.61 11.37 -6.05
CA ASN A 233 5.68 12.34 -5.86
C ASN A 233 6.35 12.68 -7.20
N GLY A 234 6.77 13.93 -7.34
CA GLY A 234 7.41 14.48 -8.53
C GLY A 234 8.93 14.48 -8.49
N GLU A 235 9.57 13.85 -7.51
CA GLU A 235 11.04 13.72 -7.45
C GLU A 235 11.60 13.18 -8.80
N PHE A 236 12.82 13.61 -9.13
CA PHE A 236 13.49 13.36 -10.42
C PHE A 236 12.86 14.04 -11.64
N LYS A 237 11.84 14.88 -11.47
CA LYS A 237 11.26 15.71 -12.54
C LYS A 237 11.20 17.16 -12.08
N ASP A 238 11.47 18.10 -12.98
CA ASP A 238 11.23 19.50 -12.69
C ASP A 238 9.72 19.76 -12.54
N GLN A 239 9.34 20.38 -11.43
CA GLN A 239 7.95 20.72 -11.09
C GLN A 239 7.74 22.23 -11.03
N LEU A 240 8.78 23.03 -11.31
CA LEU A 240 8.70 24.48 -11.36
C LEU A 240 7.96 24.91 -12.61
N ASP A 241 6.90 25.69 -12.44
CA ASP A 241 6.30 26.45 -13.52
C ASP A 241 7.07 27.76 -13.71
N PRO A 242 7.81 27.96 -14.81
CA PRO A 242 8.61 29.17 -15.02
C PRO A 242 7.75 30.42 -15.30
N ALA A 243 6.46 30.27 -15.61
CA ALA A 243 5.57 31.41 -15.81
C ALA A 243 5.11 32.02 -14.49
N THR A 244 4.87 31.18 -13.47
CA THR A 244 4.37 31.61 -12.15
C THR A 244 5.44 31.56 -11.05
N TYR A 245 6.57 30.89 -11.30
CA TYR A 245 7.60 30.57 -10.31
C TYR A 245 7.04 29.82 -9.09
N THR A 246 6.10 28.90 -9.34
CA THR A 246 5.52 28.03 -8.31
C THR A 246 5.86 26.57 -8.60
N PHE A 247 6.01 25.77 -7.55
CA PHE A 247 6.13 24.32 -7.67
C PHE A 247 4.74 23.70 -7.67
N THR A 248 4.52 22.74 -8.56
CA THR A 248 3.32 21.88 -8.48
C THR A 248 3.34 21.17 -7.13
N THR A 249 2.25 21.28 -6.37
CA THR A 249 2.12 20.61 -5.06
C THR A 249 1.86 19.12 -5.23
N LEU A 250 2.16 18.32 -4.21
CA LEU A 250 1.89 16.87 -4.21
C LEU A 250 0.40 16.57 -4.47
N GLY A 251 -0.51 17.37 -3.92
CA GLY A 251 -1.96 17.22 -4.14
C GLY A 251 -2.39 17.54 -5.56
N GLU A 252 -1.79 18.54 -6.21
CA GLU A 252 -2.03 18.83 -7.63
C GLU A 252 -1.49 17.73 -8.53
N MET A 253 -0.29 17.21 -8.24
CA MET A 253 0.23 16.04 -8.95
C MET A 253 -0.70 14.86 -8.80
N PHE A 254 -1.13 14.55 -7.57
CA PHE A 254 -2.03 13.43 -7.30
C PHE A 254 -3.33 13.57 -8.10
N ALA A 255 -3.97 14.75 -8.05
CA ALA A 255 -5.19 15.03 -8.79
C ALA A 255 -5.02 14.88 -10.31
N ARG A 256 -3.89 15.33 -10.86
CA ARG A 256 -3.55 15.16 -12.28
C ARG A 256 -3.40 13.68 -12.64
N ASP A 257 -2.62 12.93 -11.86
CA ASP A 257 -2.16 11.60 -12.23
C ASP A 257 -3.24 10.53 -12.04
N VAL A 258 -4.05 10.62 -10.98
CA VAL A 258 -5.18 9.68 -10.81
C VAL A 258 -6.30 9.92 -11.81
N ALA A 259 -6.42 11.13 -12.37
CA ALA A 259 -7.41 11.46 -13.39
C ALA A 259 -7.09 10.85 -14.77
N LEU A 260 -5.89 10.28 -14.98
CA LEU A 260 -5.52 9.67 -16.24
C LEU A 260 -6.20 8.31 -16.42
N PRO A 261 -6.96 8.09 -17.51
CA PRO A 261 -7.55 6.80 -17.82
C PRO A 261 -6.49 5.82 -18.32
N LYS A 262 -6.61 4.56 -17.94
CA LYS A 262 -5.72 3.49 -18.38
C LYS A 262 -6.28 2.92 -19.68
N ALA A 263 -5.39 2.66 -20.64
CA ALA A 263 -5.79 2.25 -21.99
C ALA A 263 -6.31 0.81 -22.06
N ASN A 264 -5.83 -0.05 -21.16
CA ASN A 264 -6.21 -1.46 -21.06
C ASN A 264 -6.70 -1.80 -19.65
N GLU A 265 -7.37 -2.94 -19.53
CA GLU A 265 -7.89 -3.50 -18.29
C GLU A 265 -7.90 -5.03 -18.34
N TYR A 266 -7.89 -5.66 -17.17
CA TYR A 266 -8.11 -7.08 -16.97
C TYR A 266 -9.54 -7.28 -16.46
N VAL A 267 -10.29 -8.17 -17.09
CA VAL A 267 -11.71 -8.39 -16.77
C VAL A 267 -11.88 -9.78 -16.17
N SER A 268 -12.62 -9.90 -15.06
CA SER A 268 -12.92 -11.20 -14.47
C SER A 268 -13.65 -12.12 -15.46
N PRO A 269 -13.55 -13.45 -15.33
CA PRO A 269 -14.23 -14.38 -16.24
C PRO A 269 -15.75 -14.14 -16.36
N ASP A 270 -16.39 -13.69 -15.28
CA ASP A 270 -17.82 -13.38 -15.25
C ASP A 270 -18.17 -11.92 -15.63
N GLY A 271 -17.17 -11.12 -16.00
CA GLY A 271 -17.33 -9.73 -16.40
C GLY A 271 -17.73 -8.76 -15.28
N SER A 272 -17.80 -9.20 -14.02
CA SER A 272 -18.27 -8.39 -12.89
C SER A 272 -17.21 -7.45 -12.32
N ILE A 273 -15.94 -7.66 -12.64
CA ILE A 273 -14.81 -6.87 -12.17
C ILE A 273 -13.95 -6.43 -13.37
N ALA A 274 -13.51 -5.17 -13.34
CA ALA A 274 -12.47 -4.65 -14.21
C ALA A 274 -11.32 -4.08 -13.37
N LEU A 275 -10.09 -4.56 -13.60
CA LEU A 275 -8.86 -4.02 -13.03
C LEU A 275 -8.13 -3.24 -14.13
N PRO A 276 -8.03 -1.90 -14.06
CA PRO A 276 -7.23 -1.13 -14.99
C PRO A 276 -5.78 -1.64 -15.03
N ALA A 277 -5.20 -1.74 -16.22
CA ALA A 277 -3.82 -2.18 -16.39
C ALA A 277 -2.85 -1.02 -16.09
N PHE A 278 -2.47 -0.88 -14.83
CA PHE A 278 -1.48 0.10 -14.40
C PHE A 278 -0.11 -0.22 -15.00
N ARG A 279 0.66 0.82 -15.35
CA ARG A 279 2.00 0.65 -15.90
C ARG A 279 2.88 -0.07 -14.86
N VAL A 280 3.65 -1.04 -15.33
CA VAL A 280 4.59 -1.80 -14.49
C VAL A 280 6.02 -1.50 -14.91
N PHE A 281 6.82 -1.08 -13.94
CA PHE A 281 8.25 -0.87 -14.07
C PHE A 281 9.00 -2.14 -13.67
N GLN A 282 9.88 -2.63 -14.55
CA GLN A 282 10.74 -3.79 -14.27
C GLN A 282 12.16 -3.34 -13.93
N GLN A 283 12.75 -3.98 -12.93
CA GLN A 283 14.19 -3.97 -12.68
C GLN A 283 14.69 -5.41 -12.52
N GLY A 284 15.76 -5.79 -13.23
CA GLY A 284 16.26 -7.17 -13.23
C GLY A 284 15.51 -8.10 -14.20
N PRO A 285 15.67 -9.44 -14.11
CA PRO A 285 15.06 -10.41 -15.02
C PRO A 285 13.54 -10.55 -14.83
N PRO A 286 12.80 -11.19 -15.77
CA PRO A 286 11.35 -11.28 -15.70
C PRO A 286 10.78 -12.39 -14.80
N ASN A 287 11.55 -12.83 -13.82
CA ASN A 287 11.24 -13.92 -12.91
C ASN A 287 11.40 -13.44 -11.45
N HIS A 288 11.34 -14.37 -10.50
CA HIS A 288 11.44 -14.10 -9.05
C HIS A 288 12.73 -13.40 -8.59
N LEU A 289 13.74 -13.26 -9.46
CA LEU A 289 14.97 -12.52 -9.15
C LEU A 289 14.87 -11.03 -9.52
N GLY A 290 13.81 -10.62 -10.21
CA GLY A 290 13.57 -9.23 -10.59
C GLY A 290 12.43 -8.59 -9.79
N TRP A 291 12.38 -7.27 -9.87
CA TRP A 291 11.41 -6.43 -9.17
C TRP A 291 10.35 -5.90 -10.11
N ARG A 292 9.13 -5.71 -9.57
CA ARG A 292 8.03 -5.04 -10.23
C ARG A 292 7.48 -3.94 -9.37
N PHE A 293 7.30 -2.78 -9.99
CA PHE A 293 6.71 -1.65 -9.33
C PHE A 293 5.57 -1.09 -10.16
N SER A 294 4.46 -0.81 -9.51
CA SER A 294 3.25 -0.27 -10.10
C SER A 294 2.32 0.12 -8.97
N ASP A 295 1.49 1.12 -9.18
CA ASP A 295 0.56 1.58 -8.16
C ASP A 295 -0.37 0.46 -7.66
N ALA A 296 -0.77 -0.46 -8.55
CA ALA A 296 -1.57 -1.62 -8.14
C ALA A 296 -0.75 -2.69 -7.40
N LEU A 297 0.53 -2.88 -7.71
CA LEU A 297 1.40 -3.88 -7.08
C LEU A 297 1.90 -3.39 -5.69
N ASP A 298 2.20 -2.10 -5.58
CA ASP A 298 2.72 -1.48 -4.37
C ASP A 298 1.62 -0.97 -3.42
N SER A 299 0.34 -1.14 -3.77
CA SER A 299 -0.78 -0.90 -2.86
C SER A 299 -0.93 -1.99 -1.79
N TYR A 300 -1.47 -1.64 -0.63
CA TYR A 300 -1.77 -2.62 0.43
C TYR A 300 -3.01 -3.47 0.11
N GLY A 301 -3.83 -3.02 -0.83
CA GLY A 301 -5.00 -3.72 -1.30
C GLY A 301 -5.74 -2.91 -2.36
N LEU A 302 -6.68 -3.59 -3.00
CA LEU A 302 -7.54 -2.97 -4.01
C LEU A 302 -8.86 -2.55 -3.37
N VAL A 303 -9.31 -1.34 -3.69
CA VAL A 303 -10.66 -0.85 -3.38
C VAL A 303 -11.52 -0.91 -4.64
N SER A 304 -12.83 -1.00 -4.47
CA SER A 304 -13.76 -1.10 -5.60
C SER A 304 -14.88 -0.07 -5.52
N ALA A 305 -15.28 0.42 -6.69
CA ALA A 305 -16.48 1.24 -6.88
C ALA A 305 -16.95 1.09 -8.33
N LYS A 306 -18.25 1.30 -8.59
CA LYS A 306 -18.73 1.32 -9.98
C LYS A 306 -18.35 2.63 -10.67
N PRO A 307 -18.26 2.65 -12.01
CA PRO A 307 -18.19 3.90 -12.75
C PRO A 307 -19.32 4.85 -12.34
N GLY A 308 -18.97 6.10 -12.02
CA GLY A 308 -19.86 7.13 -11.49
C GLY A 308 -20.00 7.16 -9.97
N GLU A 309 -19.59 6.11 -9.26
CA GLU A 309 -19.57 6.10 -7.79
C GLU A 309 -18.29 6.72 -7.22
N ARG A 310 -18.33 7.03 -5.92
CA ARG A 310 -17.17 7.56 -5.20
C ARG A 310 -16.36 6.46 -4.55
N VAL A 311 -15.04 6.57 -4.69
CA VAL A 311 -14.03 5.72 -4.05
C VAL A 311 -13.24 6.54 -3.03
N PHE A 312 -12.62 5.89 -2.05
CA PHE A 312 -11.67 6.49 -1.12
C PHE A 312 -10.27 6.00 -1.44
N LEU A 313 -9.31 6.92 -1.49
CA LEU A 313 -7.92 6.65 -1.87
C LEU A 313 -6.99 7.49 -1.00
N SER A 314 -5.92 6.90 -0.52
CA SER A 314 -4.88 7.64 0.20
C SER A 314 -3.75 8.09 -0.74
N ASN A 315 -3.36 9.36 -0.65
CA ASN A 315 -2.08 9.84 -1.18
C ASN A 315 -1.09 9.90 -0.01
N GLU A 316 -0.24 8.90 0.09
CA GLU A 316 0.69 8.72 1.20
C GLU A 316 1.83 9.73 1.16
N SER A 317 2.15 10.35 0.01
CA SER A 317 3.16 11.40 -0.07
C SER A 317 2.76 12.68 0.68
N GLU A 318 1.46 12.89 0.93
CA GLU A 318 0.94 14.01 1.72
C GLU A 318 0.32 13.59 3.06
N ASP A 319 0.31 12.28 3.35
CA ASP A 319 -0.49 11.68 4.42
C ASP A 319 -1.96 12.16 4.44
N LYS A 320 -2.64 12.07 3.28
CA LYS A 320 -4.05 12.48 3.14
C LYS A 320 -4.88 11.42 2.48
N THR A 321 -6.13 11.30 2.92
CA THR A 321 -7.14 10.50 2.25
C THR A 321 -8.09 11.40 1.49
N TYR A 322 -8.32 11.05 0.23
CA TYR A 322 -9.27 11.69 -0.67
C TYR A 322 -10.44 10.77 -0.97
N THR A 323 -11.52 11.37 -1.44
CA THR A 323 -12.58 10.64 -2.12
C THR A 323 -12.88 11.28 -3.47
N GLY A 324 -13.06 10.46 -4.52
CA GLY A 324 -13.23 10.91 -5.90
C GLY A 324 -14.19 10.03 -6.69
N LEU A 325 -14.62 10.51 -7.87
CA LEU A 325 -15.52 9.81 -8.78
C LEU A 325 -14.75 8.89 -9.71
N VAL A 326 -15.14 7.63 -9.79
CA VAL A 326 -14.56 6.65 -10.71
C VAL A 326 -15.11 6.86 -12.12
N GLY A 327 -14.21 7.01 -13.08
CA GLY A 327 -14.49 7.17 -14.50
C GLY A 327 -13.97 6.02 -15.35
N ARG A 328 -13.97 6.23 -16.67
CA ARG A 328 -13.47 5.24 -17.65
C ARG A 328 -12.01 4.89 -17.38
N GLY A 329 -11.66 3.61 -17.55
CA GLY A 329 -10.29 3.12 -17.41
C GLY A 329 -9.69 3.37 -16.02
N GLY A 330 -10.52 3.49 -14.98
CA GLY A 330 -10.08 3.78 -13.62
C GLY A 330 -9.51 5.18 -13.40
N ALA A 331 -9.86 6.14 -14.26
CA ALA A 331 -9.63 7.56 -13.97
C ALA A 331 -10.43 7.96 -12.72
N VAL A 332 -9.84 8.79 -11.85
CA VAL A 332 -10.51 9.31 -10.66
C VAL A 332 -10.53 10.82 -10.74
N THR A 333 -11.72 11.40 -10.74
CA THR A 333 -11.90 12.86 -10.89
C THR A 333 -12.70 13.45 -9.73
N GLY A 334 -12.76 14.77 -9.63
CA GLY A 334 -13.53 15.45 -8.60
C GLY A 334 -13.09 15.06 -7.18
N LEU A 335 -11.77 14.92 -6.96
CA LEU A 335 -11.20 14.63 -5.65
C LEU A 335 -11.64 15.66 -4.62
N LYS A 336 -11.93 15.18 -3.42
CA LYS A 336 -12.20 15.99 -2.23
C LYS A 336 -11.44 15.38 -1.07
N ALA A 337 -10.77 16.21 -0.28
CA ALA A 337 -10.14 15.75 0.95
C ALA A 337 -11.21 15.14 1.87
N PHE A 338 -10.94 13.94 2.36
CA PHE A 338 -11.79 13.23 3.32
C PHE A 338 -11.21 13.30 4.72
N ALA A 339 -9.90 13.04 4.85
CA ALA A 339 -9.16 13.10 6.10
C ALA A 339 -7.77 13.73 5.86
N GLN A 340 -7.34 14.55 6.83
CA GLN A 340 -6.00 15.18 6.86
C GLN A 340 -4.94 14.30 7.54
N ARG A 341 -5.30 13.05 7.83
CA ARG A 341 -4.43 12.02 8.39
C ARG A 341 -4.72 10.78 7.57
N GLY A 342 -3.73 10.41 6.78
CA GLY A 342 -3.81 9.32 5.84
C GLY A 342 -3.53 7.99 6.53
N GLY A 343 -3.48 6.97 5.70
CA GLY A 343 -3.17 5.61 6.08
C GLY A 343 -3.17 4.77 4.81
N GLU A 344 -2.95 3.47 4.94
CA GLU A 344 -2.80 2.57 3.81
C GLU A 344 -4.11 2.28 3.08
N SER A 345 -5.26 2.57 3.70
CA SER A 345 -6.60 2.42 3.10
C SER A 345 -7.70 3.02 4.00
N VAL A 346 -8.96 2.92 3.57
CA VAL A 346 -10.15 3.25 4.35
C VAL A 346 -11.00 1.99 4.56
N ALA A 347 -11.30 1.67 5.81
CA ALA A 347 -12.33 0.69 6.14
C ALA A 347 -13.71 1.34 6.08
N LYS A 348 -14.60 0.82 5.24
CA LYS A 348 -15.98 1.27 5.08
C LYS A 348 -16.93 0.12 5.46
N GLY A 349 -17.78 0.36 6.46
CA GLY A 349 -18.79 -0.59 6.95
C GLY A 349 -20.21 -0.15 6.59
#